data_AF-A0A2E6ZHX5-F1
#
_entry.id   AF-A0A2E6ZHX5-F1
#
_cell.length_a   1.000
_cell.length_b   1.000
_cell.length_c   1.000
_cell.angle_alpha   90.00
_cell.angle_beta   90.00
_cell.angle_gamma   90.00
#
_symmetry.space_group_name_H-M   'P 1'
#
loop_
_entity.id
_entity.type
_entity.pdbx_description
1 polymer ?
#
loop_
_entity_poly.entity_id
_entity_poly.type
_entity_poly.pdbx_seq_one_letter_code
_entity_poly.pdbx_strand_id
1 'polypeptide(L)'
;MRFLFSMAFIVVLISAKESVYASECSLEVTTGDNLAYSVSEISLPSNCEEVAVTFKHLGSLPAAVMGHNFVIAKTSDLQPIQDDANKAGMAGGWLLA
;
A
#
# COMPACT_ATOMS: atom_id res chain seq x y z
N MET A 1 8.35 -59.33 -8.60
CA MET A 1 7.59 -58.06 -8.67
C MET A 1 8.57 -56.93 -8.89
N ARG A 2 8.26 -56.09 -9.87
CA ARG A 2 9.15 -55.14 -10.54
C ARG A 2 9.53 -54.03 -9.56
N PHE A 3 10.83 -53.80 -9.40
CA PHE A 3 11.41 -52.66 -8.70
C PHE A 3 10.94 -51.36 -9.36
N LEU A 4 9.89 -50.75 -8.83
CA LEU A 4 9.51 -49.38 -9.13
C LEU A 4 10.13 -48.49 -8.06
N PHE A 5 11.42 -48.19 -8.24
CA PHE A 5 12.12 -47.10 -7.56
C PHE A 5 11.45 -45.79 -8.00
N SER A 6 10.44 -45.35 -7.25
CA SER A 6 9.82 -44.05 -7.43
C SER A 6 10.78 -42.98 -6.87
N MET A 7 11.70 -42.53 -7.72
CA MET A 7 12.64 -41.46 -7.42
C MET A 7 11.89 -40.12 -7.46
N ALA A 8 11.40 -39.69 -6.30
CA ALA A 8 10.82 -38.37 -6.11
C ALA A 8 11.91 -37.30 -6.30
N PHE A 9 11.89 -36.60 -7.43
CA PHE A 9 12.77 -35.48 -7.71
C PHE A 9 12.17 -34.23 -7.05
N ILE A 10 12.60 -33.93 -5.82
CA ILE A 10 12.25 -32.68 -5.13
C ILE A 10 13.09 -31.57 -5.77
N VAL A 11 12.48 -30.81 -6.68
CA VAL A 11 13.03 -29.53 -7.15
C VAL A 11 12.72 -28.49 -6.09
N VAL A 12 13.72 -28.14 -5.28
CA VAL A 12 13.65 -26.96 -4.41
C VAL A 12 13.90 -25.72 -5.27
N LEU A 13 12.82 -25.06 -5.68
CA LEU A 13 12.85 -23.72 -6.23
C LEU A 13 13.20 -22.74 -5.11
N ILE A 14 14.49 -22.41 -4.99
CA ILE A 14 14.95 -21.32 -4.13
C ILE A 14 14.42 -20.02 -4.75
N SER A 15 13.33 -19.50 -4.18
CA SER A 15 12.85 -18.16 -4.48
C SER A 15 13.82 -17.17 -3.86
N ALA A 16 14.78 -16.68 -4.64
CA ALA A 16 15.55 -15.51 -4.26
C ALA A 16 14.56 -14.33 -4.19
N LYS A 17 14.21 -13.92 -2.98
CA LYS A 17 13.52 -12.65 -2.78
C LYS A 17 14.55 -11.56 -3.00
N GLU A 18 14.60 -11.02 -4.22
CA GLU A 18 15.32 -9.78 -4.48
C GLU A 18 14.77 -8.72 -3.52
N SER A 19 15.62 -8.27 -2.61
CA SER A 19 15.33 -7.12 -1.76
C SER A 19 15.45 -5.90 -2.65
N VAL A 20 14.33 -5.42 -3.17
CA VAL A 20 14.27 -4.13 -3.84
C VAL A 20 14.57 -3.08 -2.76
N TYR A 21 15.78 -2.53 -2.77
CA TYR A 21 16.12 -1.34 -1.98
C TYR A 21 15.41 -0.14 -2.62
N ALA A 22 14.14 0.06 -2.27
CA ALA A 22 13.60 1.41 -2.24
C ALA A 22 14.48 2.20 -1.26
N SER A 23 14.87 3.44 -1.59
CA SER A 23 15.56 4.29 -0.61
C SER A 23 14.78 4.23 0.71
N GLU A 24 15.44 3.88 1.80
CA GLU A 24 14.74 3.39 3.01
C GLU A 24 13.77 4.42 3.63
N CYS A 25 13.87 5.68 3.21
CA CYS A 25 13.00 6.79 3.60
C CYS A 25 12.07 7.28 2.47
N SER A 26 11.85 6.49 1.43
CA SER A 26 10.86 6.77 0.39
C SER A 26 9.76 5.72 0.43
N LEU A 27 8.51 6.18 0.43
CA LEU A 27 7.32 5.36 0.42
C LEU A 27 6.58 5.55 -0.92
N GLU A 28 6.38 4.48 -1.67
CA GLU A 28 5.43 4.47 -2.79
C GLU A 28 4.18 3.68 -2.41
N VAL A 29 3.03 4.34 -2.44
CA VAL A 29 1.71 3.73 -2.23
C VAL A 29 0.90 3.88 -3.52
N THR A 30 0.33 2.77 -3.99
CA THR A 30 -0.54 2.79 -5.16
C THR A 30 -1.92 2.28 -4.82
N THR A 31 -2.90 2.63 -5.64
CA THR A 31 -4.28 2.17 -5.52
C THR A 31 -4.93 2.11 -6.90
N GLY A 32 -6.17 1.64 -6.99
CA GLY A 32 -6.93 1.62 -8.23
C GLY A 32 -8.42 1.40 -8.01
N ASP A 33 -9.08 0.85 -9.03
CA ASP A 33 -10.54 0.72 -9.09
C ASP A 33 -11.09 -0.45 -8.23
N ASN A 34 -10.34 -0.88 -7.21
CA ASN A 34 -10.64 -2.02 -6.34
C ASN A 34 -10.74 -1.64 -4.85
N LEU A 35 -10.74 -0.34 -4.52
CA LEU A 35 -10.83 0.18 -3.14
C LEU A 35 -9.72 -0.34 -2.19
N ALA A 36 -8.52 -0.60 -2.70
CA ALA A 36 -7.41 -1.10 -1.90
C ALA A 36 -6.11 -0.32 -2.17
N TYR A 37 -5.31 -0.13 -1.13
CA TYR A 37 -3.92 0.29 -1.27
C TYR A 37 -3.02 -0.91 -1.59
N SER A 38 -1.86 -0.67 -2.19
CA SER A 38 -0.84 -1.69 -2.46
C SER A 38 -0.20 -2.27 -1.20
N VAL A 39 -0.32 -1.58 -0.07
CA VAL A 39 0.27 -1.96 1.23
C VAL A 39 -0.78 -1.90 2.34
N SER A 40 -0.65 -2.81 3.31
CA SER A 40 -1.48 -2.84 4.53
C SER A 40 -0.74 -2.30 5.76
N GLU A 41 0.58 -2.19 5.68
CA GLU A 41 1.45 -1.73 6.76
C GLU A 41 2.65 -0.99 6.16
N ILE A 42 3.10 0.06 6.84
CA ILE A 42 4.29 0.83 6.49
C ILE A 42 5.18 0.88 7.73
N SER A 43 6.43 0.45 7.56
CA SER A 43 7.46 0.57 8.58
C SER A 43 8.60 1.40 8.01
N LEU A 44 9.06 2.38 8.78
CA LEU A 44 10.12 3.31 8.40
C LEU A 44 11.25 3.22 9.42
N PRO A 45 12.52 3.26 8.97
CA PRO A 45 13.65 3.37 9.88
C PRO A 45 13.56 4.63 10.74
N SER A 46 13.97 4.52 12.01
CA SER A 46 13.94 5.66 12.94
C SER A 46 14.97 6.76 12.62
N ASN A 47 15.93 6.49 11.74
CA ASN A 47 16.92 7.46 11.28
C ASN A 47 16.46 8.28 10.06
N CYS A 48 15.25 8.07 9.56
CA CYS A 48 14.67 8.92 8.52
C CYS A 48 14.24 10.26 9.11
N GLU A 49 14.99 11.32 8.83
CA GLU A 49 14.61 12.70 9.19
C GLU A 49 13.45 13.21 8.31
N GLU A 50 13.46 12.82 7.03
CA GLU A 50 12.44 13.14 6.06
C GLU A 50 11.99 11.87 5.34
N VAL A 51 10.70 11.80 5.04
CA VAL A 51 10.10 10.67 4.32
C VAL A 51 9.40 11.20 3.07
N ALA A 52 9.86 10.76 1.91
CA ALA A 52 9.26 11.12 0.63
C ALA A 52 8.12 10.15 0.31
N VAL A 53 6.88 10.66 0.25
CA VAL A 53 5.71 9.84 -0.11
C VAL A 53 5.29 10.10 -1.55
N THR A 54 5.25 9.04 -2.35
CA THR A 54 4.68 9.05 -3.70
C THR A 54 3.38 8.25 -3.69
N PHE A 55 2.27 8.90 -4.02
CA PHE A 55 0.96 8.26 -4.12
C PHE A 55 0.47 8.25 -5.57
N LYS A 56 0.03 7.09 -6.08
CA LYS A 56 -0.43 6.92 -7.48
C LYS A 56 -1.74 6.16 -7.57
N HIS A 57 -2.67 6.69 -8.37
CA HIS A 57 -3.85 5.95 -8.81
C HIS A 57 -3.56 5.26 -10.15
N LEU A 58 -3.60 3.92 -10.18
CA LEU A 58 -3.33 3.10 -11.36
C LEU A 58 -4.61 2.62 -12.07
N GLY A 59 -5.78 2.88 -11.47
CA GLY A 59 -7.08 2.64 -12.11
C GLY A 59 -7.42 3.67 -13.19
N SER A 60 -8.50 3.43 -13.92
CA SER A 60 -8.94 4.25 -15.05
C SER A 60 -10.17 5.11 -14.74
N LEU A 61 -10.81 4.92 -13.58
CA LEU A 61 -11.98 5.71 -13.21
C LEU A 61 -11.58 7.13 -12.79
N PRO A 62 -12.44 8.14 -13.06
CA PRO A 62 -12.18 9.51 -12.66
C PRO A 62 -12.30 9.67 -11.13
N ALA A 63 -11.57 10.64 -10.58
CA ALA A 63 -11.54 10.92 -9.14
C ALA A 63 -12.92 11.22 -8.53
N ALA A 64 -13.85 11.79 -9.32
CA ALA A 64 -15.22 12.04 -8.87
C ALA A 64 -16.00 10.75 -8.57
N VAL A 65 -15.57 9.59 -9.09
CA VAL A 65 -16.21 8.29 -8.90
C VAL A 65 -15.37 7.39 -8.00
N MET A 66 -14.05 7.37 -8.20
CA MET A 66 -13.13 6.45 -7.52
C MET A 66 -11.84 7.16 -7.07
N GLY A 67 -11.96 8.38 -6.57
CA GLY A 67 -10.83 9.12 -6.03
C GLY A 67 -10.36 8.53 -4.70
N HIS A 68 -9.04 8.46 -4.54
CA HIS A 68 -8.38 8.05 -3.30
C HIS A 68 -7.42 9.14 -2.87
N ASN A 69 -7.26 9.30 -1.56
CA ASN A 69 -6.22 10.13 -0.94
C ASN A 69 -5.29 9.22 -0.12
N PHE A 70 -4.20 9.78 0.41
CA PHE A 70 -3.38 9.10 1.39
C PHE A 70 -3.13 10.05 2.57
N VAL A 71 -3.65 9.69 3.75
CA VAL A 71 -3.62 10.53 4.96
C VAL A 71 -2.94 9.76 6.08
N ILE A 72 -1.96 10.40 6.72
CA ILE A 72 -1.26 9.84 7.89
C ILE A 72 -1.74 10.59 9.12
N ALA A 73 -2.25 9.85 10.11
CA ALA A 73 -2.72 10.38 11.38
C ALA A 73 -2.47 9.39 12.51
N LYS A 74 -2.61 9.84 13.76
CA LYS A 74 -2.65 8.93 14.90
C LYS A 74 -3.95 8.12 14.85
N THR A 75 -3.92 6.90 15.36
CA THR A 75 -5.12 6.04 15.44
C THR A 75 -6.26 6.70 16.22
N SER A 76 -5.94 7.50 17.25
CA SER A 76 -6.94 8.25 18.03
C SER A 76 -7.73 9.27 17.22
N ASP A 77 -7.15 9.74 16.11
CA ASP A 77 -7.67 10.87 15.34
C ASP A 77 -8.48 10.39 14.12
N LEU A 78 -8.55 9.07 13.90
CA LEU A 78 -9.21 8.47 12.75
C LEU A 78 -10.69 8.88 12.65
N GLN A 79 -11.46 8.70 13.72
CA GLN A 79 -12.89 9.00 13.70
C GLN A 79 -13.17 10.51 13.53
N PRO A 80 -12.52 11.41 14.29
CA PRO A 80 -12.65 12.86 14.06
C PRO A 80 -12.31 13.29 12.62
N ILE A 81 -11.22 12.78 12.05
CA ILE A 81 -10.83 13.09 10.66
C ILE A 81 -11.88 12.59 9.67
N GLN A 82 -12.44 11.40 9.86
CA GLN A 82 -13.51 10.89 8.99
C GLN A 82 -14.78 11.75 9.08
N ASP A 83 -15.16 12.17 10.28
CA ASP A 83 -16.34 13.03 10.48
C ASP A 83 -16.16 14.39 9.79
N ASP A 84 -14.95 14.96 9.86
CA ASP A 84 -14.63 16.22 9.18
C ASP A 84 -14.49 16.04 7.67
N ALA A 85 -13.88 14.95 7.19
CA ALA A 85 -13.81 14.60 5.77
C ALA A 85 -15.21 14.53 5.14
N ASN A 86 -16.18 13.92 5.84
CA ASN A 86 -17.56 13.85 5.39
C ASN A 86 -18.21 15.23 5.25
N LYS A 87 -17.87 16.19 6.10
CA LYS A 87 -18.35 17.58 6.01
C LYS A 87 -17.68 18.34 4.86
N ALA A 88 -16.39 18.11 4.63
CA ALA A 88 -15.63 18.72 3.53
C ALA A 88 -16.16 18.28 2.16
N GLY A 89 -16.52 16.99 2.05
CA GLY A 89 -17.00 16.38 0.82
C GLY A 89 -15.97 16.45 -0.31
N MET A 90 -16.43 16.15 -1.53
CA MET A 90 -15.55 16.12 -2.71
C MET A 90 -14.92 17.48 -3.03
N ALA A 91 -15.63 18.59 -2.83
CA ALA A 91 -15.12 19.92 -3.11
C ALA A 91 -13.94 20.31 -2.19
N GLY A 92 -13.95 19.82 -0.94
CA GLY A 92 -12.83 19.93 -0.01
C GLY A 92 -11.81 18.80 -0.14
N GLY A 93 -11.89 17.97 -1.19
CA GLY A 93 -10.98 16.84 -1.37
C GLY A 93 -11.05 15.81 -0.24
N TRP A 94 -12.19 15.68 0.45
CA TRP A 94 -12.38 14.76 1.58
C TRP A 94 -11.40 14.95 2.74
N LEU A 95 -10.90 16.17 2.94
CA LEU A 95 -10.11 16.53 4.11
C LEU A 95 -10.41 17.99 4.47
N LEU A 96 -10.81 18.23 5.71
CA LEU A 96 -11.00 19.58 6.23
C LEU A 96 -9.64 20.04 6.78
N ALA A 97 -9.10 21.12 6.20
CA ALA A 97 -7.81 21.69 6.57
C ALA A 97 -7.86 22.40 7.92
#